data_AF-A0A9P7YCU7-F1
#
_entry.id   AF-A0A9P7YCU7-F1
#
_cell.length_a   1.000
_cell.length_b   1.000
_cell.length_c   1.000
_cell.angle_alpha   90.00
_cell.angle_beta   90.00
_cell.angle_gamma   90.00
#
_symmetry.space_group_name_H-M   'P 1'
#
loop_
_entity.id
_entity.type
_entity.pdbx_description
1 polymer ?
#
loop_
_entity_poly.entity_id
_entity_poly.type
_entity_poly.pdbx_seq_one_letter_code
_entity_poly.pdbx_strand_id
1 'polypeptide(L)'
;MDRSLVQSRKNVVYQHYGRSVALLARELGERQPGAEENALVNCVIYIIVDFLWGNLATSIVHLQAGSNILKQWKKRRPKGRPIAEGSLEACLIAVYDTMGHQHQVTNIAARPATPLNDDVKPPANEFENLAAAKRSIEQISTDGMRLARNGSALSETPADTQEKSKFEAVEDAHNSMLQLWKYKFETLLSSLGSGLARNESESVNSMRLLYLSSVIWLWDVPQGANRKEEPLRTFDEFIDVAEWLAATAQEEEAEGEGERFLVSFYDSRVWPSIAIIATNCSSPDLKKRALGILAKAIPSPKPNPESDSPSGPVDDNWQSWAEMSK
;
A
#
# COMPACT_ATOMS: atom_id res chain seq x y z
N MET A 1 -30.69 -2.92 5.78
CA MET A 1 -30.37 -4.31 5.39
C MET A 1 -30.51 -5.20 6.62
N ASP A 2 -31.13 -6.38 6.50
CA ASP A 2 -31.34 -7.30 7.65
C ASP A 2 -29.99 -7.79 8.21
N ARG A 3 -29.75 -7.53 9.49
CA ARG A 3 -28.50 -7.92 10.18
C ARG A 3 -28.30 -9.44 10.19
N SER A 4 -29.38 -10.21 10.23
CA SER A 4 -29.33 -11.67 10.16
C SER A 4 -28.76 -12.15 8.83
N LEU A 5 -29.23 -11.55 7.72
CA LEU A 5 -28.75 -11.87 6.38
C LEU A 5 -27.27 -11.53 6.18
N VAL A 6 -26.80 -10.38 6.68
CA VAL A 6 -25.38 -9.99 6.61
C VAL A 6 -24.51 -10.98 7.38
N GLN A 7 -24.94 -11.38 8.59
CA GLN A 7 -24.20 -12.34 9.41
C GLN A 7 -24.17 -13.74 8.76
N SER A 8 -25.28 -14.21 8.22
CA SER A 8 -25.32 -15.48 7.48
C SER A 8 -24.39 -15.48 6.26
N ARG A 9 -24.37 -14.38 5.49
CA ARG A 9 -23.43 -14.22 4.36
C ARG A 9 -21.99 -14.26 4.83
N LYS A 10 -21.65 -13.54 5.91
CA LYS A 10 -20.30 -13.54 6.49
C LYS A 10 -19.88 -14.94 6.91
N ASN A 11 -20.75 -15.71 7.57
CA ASN A 11 -20.48 -17.09 7.97
C ASN A 11 -20.21 -18.01 6.77
N VAL A 12 -20.99 -17.86 5.70
CA VAL A 12 -20.78 -18.62 4.44
C VAL A 12 -19.42 -18.29 3.84
N VAL A 13 -19.04 -17.01 3.77
CA VAL A 13 -17.71 -16.60 3.26
C VAL A 13 -16.58 -17.18 4.13
N TYR A 14 -16.69 -17.16 5.47
CA TYR A 14 -15.71 -17.80 6.35
C TYR A 14 -15.56 -19.30 6.09
N GLN A 15 -16.68 -20.01 5.90
CA GLN A 15 -16.64 -21.44 5.59
C GLN A 15 -15.96 -21.71 4.25
N HIS A 16 -16.26 -20.91 3.22
CA HIS A 16 -15.61 -21.02 1.93
C HIS A 16 -14.11 -20.68 1.99
N TYR A 17 -13.73 -19.66 2.75
CA TYR A 17 -12.34 -19.29 3.00
C TYR A 17 -11.58 -20.44 3.69
N GLY A 18 -12.11 -20.98 4.78
CA GLY A 18 -11.46 -22.11 5.48
C GLY A 18 -11.32 -23.34 4.58
N ARG A 19 -12.35 -23.62 3.77
CA ARG A 19 -12.31 -24.72 2.79
C ARG A 19 -11.30 -24.48 1.67
N SER A 20 -11.20 -23.27 1.14
CA SER A 20 -10.24 -22.96 0.07
C SER A 20 -8.80 -23.07 0.59
N VAL A 21 -8.53 -22.64 1.83
CA VAL A 21 -7.21 -22.81 2.46
C VAL A 21 -6.84 -24.29 2.57
N ALA A 22 -7.77 -25.12 3.04
CA ALA A 22 -7.54 -26.57 3.16
C ALA A 22 -7.34 -27.25 1.79
N LEU A 23 -8.11 -26.86 0.78
CA LEU A 23 -7.96 -27.37 -0.60
C LEU A 23 -6.61 -26.96 -1.19
N LEU A 24 -6.20 -25.71 -1.01
CA LEU A 24 -4.92 -25.23 -1.50
C LEU A 24 -3.74 -25.95 -0.83
N ALA A 25 -3.80 -26.15 0.49
CA ALA A 25 -2.79 -26.90 1.22
C ALA A 25 -2.63 -28.33 0.67
N ARG A 26 -3.75 -28.98 0.31
CA ARG A 26 -3.75 -30.28 -0.34
C ARG A 26 -3.14 -30.23 -1.75
N GLU A 27 -3.55 -29.28 -2.60
CA GLU A 27 -2.99 -29.13 -3.97
C GLU A 27 -1.47 -28.92 -3.96
N LEU A 28 -0.98 -28.08 -3.05
CA LEU A 28 0.46 -27.84 -2.85
C LEU A 28 1.19 -29.11 -2.38
N GLY A 29 0.58 -29.89 -1.47
CA GLY A 29 1.12 -31.15 -0.98
C GLY A 29 1.20 -32.24 -2.06
N GLU A 30 0.21 -32.29 -2.94
CA GLU A 30 0.12 -33.25 -4.05
C GLU A 30 0.97 -32.85 -5.26
N ARG A 31 1.57 -31.65 -5.28
CA ARG A 31 2.39 -31.11 -6.37
C ARG A 31 1.69 -31.12 -7.73
N GLN A 32 0.41 -30.76 -7.75
CA GLN A 32 -0.36 -30.71 -8.99
C GLN A 32 0.24 -29.68 -9.97
N PRO A 33 0.19 -29.92 -11.29
CA PRO A 33 0.56 -28.91 -12.28
C PRO A 33 -0.28 -27.64 -12.08
N GLY A 34 0.36 -26.47 -12.03
CA GLY A 34 -0.34 -25.21 -11.78
C GLY A 34 -0.57 -24.86 -10.30
N ALA A 35 -0.16 -25.72 -9.36
CA ALA A 35 -0.40 -25.51 -7.93
C ALA A 35 0.27 -24.22 -7.40
N GLU A 36 1.43 -23.82 -7.95
CA GLU A 36 2.12 -22.59 -7.55
C GLU A 36 1.35 -21.35 -8.04
N GLU A 37 0.86 -21.34 -9.29
CA GLU A 37 0.01 -20.29 -9.82
C GLU A 37 -1.31 -20.17 -9.02
N ASN A 38 -1.96 -21.30 -8.74
CA ASN A 38 -3.16 -21.34 -7.91
C ASN A 38 -2.88 -20.80 -6.50
N ALA A 39 -1.75 -21.16 -5.90
CA ALA A 39 -1.36 -20.67 -4.58
C ALA A 39 -1.16 -19.16 -4.56
N LEU A 40 -0.54 -18.59 -5.59
CA LEU A 40 -0.36 -17.15 -5.73
C LEU A 40 -1.70 -16.41 -5.85
N VAL A 41 -2.60 -16.90 -6.69
CA VAL A 41 -3.94 -16.31 -6.83
C VAL A 41 -4.71 -16.37 -5.50
N ASN A 42 -4.69 -17.52 -4.83
CA ASN A 42 -5.37 -17.70 -3.55
C ASN A 42 -4.77 -16.81 -2.46
N CYS A 43 -3.44 -16.70 -2.36
CA CYS A 43 -2.80 -15.80 -1.40
C CYS A 43 -3.21 -14.34 -1.65
N VAL A 44 -3.33 -13.87 -2.91
CA VAL A 44 -3.88 -12.54 -3.22
C VAL A 44 -5.29 -12.36 -2.68
N ILE A 45 -6.17 -13.34 -2.92
CA ILE A 45 -7.55 -13.32 -2.42
C ILE A 45 -7.56 -13.31 -0.88
N TYR A 46 -6.71 -14.10 -0.23
CA TYR A 46 -6.63 -14.15 1.22
C TYR A 46 -6.12 -12.84 1.81
N ILE A 47 -5.13 -12.20 1.19
CA ILE A 47 -4.67 -10.85 1.58
C ILE A 47 -5.84 -9.88 1.58
N ILE A 48 -6.63 -9.85 0.50
CA ILE A 48 -7.78 -8.95 0.36
C ILE A 48 -8.84 -9.27 1.42
N VAL A 49 -9.22 -10.54 1.58
CA VAL A 49 -10.25 -10.96 2.54
C VAL A 49 -9.84 -10.67 3.98
N ASP A 50 -8.61 -11.01 4.37
CA ASP A 50 -8.09 -10.74 5.70
C ASP A 50 -7.95 -9.23 5.94
N PHE A 51 -7.55 -8.45 4.92
CA PHE A 51 -7.50 -7.00 5.02
C PHE A 51 -8.90 -6.36 5.19
N LEU A 52 -9.90 -6.80 4.43
CA LEU A 52 -11.28 -6.31 4.55
C LEU A 52 -11.91 -6.70 5.90
N TRP A 53 -11.59 -7.88 6.43
CA TRP A 53 -11.92 -8.26 7.81
C TRP A 53 -11.02 -7.57 8.86
N GLY A 54 -10.07 -6.74 8.42
CA GLY A 54 -9.03 -6.04 9.18
C GLY A 54 -8.18 -6.91 10.08
N ASN A 55 -8.00 -8.16 9.68
CA ASN A 55 -6.95 -9.03 10.16
C ASN A 55 -5.64 -8.75 9.40
N LEU A 56 -5.10 -7.55 9.60
CA LEU A 56 -3.88 -7.08 8.91
C LEU A 56 -2.67 -8.00 9.17
N ALA A 57 -2.55 -8.55 10.37
CA ALA A 57 -1.46 -9.48 10.70
C ALA A 57 -1.51 -10.74 9.83
N THR A 58 -2.70 -11.30 9.59
CA THR A 58 -2.86 -12.50 8.76
C THR A 58 -2.71 -12.18 7.28
N SER A 59 -3.21 -11.03 6.81
CA SER A 59 -2.98 -10.59 5.43
C SER A 59 -1.49 -10.43 5.13
N ILE A 60 -0.71 -9.92 6.10
CA ILE A 60 0.75 -9.84 6.03
C ILE A 60 1.41 -11.22 5.88
N VAL A 61 0.95 -12.22 6.66
CA VAL A 61 1.46 -13.59 6.57
C VAL A 61 1.22 -14.17 5.17
N HIS A 62 0.02 -13.97 4.59
CA HIS A 62 -0.29 -14.42 3.23
C HIS A 62 0.55 -13.72 2.17
N LEU A 63 0.83 -12.42 2.35
CA LEU A 63 1.71 -11.67 1.46
C LEU A 63 3.15 -12.19 1.49
N GLN A 64 3.68 -12.49 2.67
CA GLN A 64 5.02 -13.06 2.83
C GLN A 64 5.09 -14.47 2.22
N ALA A 65 4.11 -15.32 2.50
CA ALA A 65 4.02 -16.67 1.94
C ALA A 65 3.93 -16.64 0.41
N GLY A 66 3.01 -15.84 -0.15
CA GLY A 66 2.86 -15.66 -1.59
C GLY A 66 4.12 -15.08 -2.25
N SER A 67 4.77 -14.10 -1.62
CA SER A 67 6.04 -13.56 -2.11
C SER A 67 7.15 -14.62 -2.17
N ASN A 68 7.20 -15.54 -1.21
CA ASN A 68 8.16 -16.64 -1.21
C ASN A 68 7.86 -17.68 -2.29
N ILE A 69 6.59 -18.02 -2.51
CA ILE A 69 6.16 -18.88 -3.63
C ILE A 69 6.54 -18.22 -4.97
N LEU A 70 6.26 -16.92 -5.14
CA LEU A 70 6.60 -16.17 -6.36
C LEU A 70 8.10 -16.19 -6.65
N LYS A 71 8.95 -16.03 -5.63
CA LYS A 71 10.41 -16.14 -5.78
C LYS A 71 10.82 -17.53 -6.26
N GLN A 72 10.23 -18.59 -5.71
CA GLN A 72 10.56 -19.97 -6.10
C GLN A 72 10.09 -20.26 -7.53
N TRP A 73 8.87 -19.85 -7.87
CA TRP A 73 8.30 -19.98 -9.21
C TRP A 73 9.14 -19.24 -10.26
N LYS A 74 9.56 -17.98 -9.98
CA LYS A 74 10.50 -17.22 -10.82
C LYS A 74 11.84 -17.95 -11.05
N LYS A 75 12.36 -18.67 -10.04
CA LYS A 75 13.63 -19.42 -10.17
C LYS A 75 13.50 -20.69 -11.01
N ARG A 76 12.33 -21.33 -11.02
CA ARG A 76 12.06 -22.56 -11.80
C ARG A 76 11.74 -22.27 -13.26
N ARG A 77 11.44 -21.01 -13.58
CA ARG A 77 11.16 -20.53 -14.92
C ARG A 77 12.33 -20.77 -15.88
N PRO A 78 12.08 -21.25 -17.12
CA PRO A 78 13.11 -21.34 -18.14
C PRO A 78 13.75 -19.97 -18.41
N LYS A 79 15.08 -19.89 -18.30
CA LYS A 79 15.83 -18.66 -18.59
C LYS A 79 15.56 -18.22 -20.05
N GLY A 80 15.27 -16.94 -20.26
CA GLY A 80 15.05 -16.36 -21.59
C GLY A 80 13.63 -16.49 -22.15
N ARG A 81 12.69 -17.16 -21.45
CA ARG A 81 11.26 -17.08 -21.83
C ARG A 81 10.79 -15.62 -21.66
N PRO A 82 10.17 -14.97 -22.65
CA PRO A 82 9.54 -13.67 -22.44
C PRO A 82 8.25 -13.84 -21.60
N ILE A 83 7.98 -12.90 -20.70
CA ILE A 83 6.67 -12.86 -20.01
C ILE A 83 5.71 -12.19 -20.98
N ALA A 84 4.62 -12.89 -21.34
CA ALA A 84 3.61 -12.31 -22.21
C ALA A 84 2.89 -11.18 -21.45
N GLU A 85 2.82 -10.00 -22.07
CA GLU A 85 2.06 -8.86 -21.53
C GLU A 85 0.59 -9.25 -21.34
N GLY A 86 -0.01 -8.86 -20.21
CA GLY A 86 -1.39 -9.23 -19.86
C GLY A 86 -1.60 -10.70 -19.46
N SER A 87 -0.56 -11.54 -19.43
CA SER A 87 -0.68 -12.90 -18.89
C SER A 87 -0.92 -12.90 -17.38
N LEU A 88 -1.53 -13.97 -16.87
CA LEU A 88 -1.67 -14.18 -15.42
C LEU A 88 -0.33 -14.06 -14.68
N GLU A 89 0.76 -14.54 -15.29
CA GLU A 89 2.12 -14.39 -14.77
C GLU A 89 2.51 -12.92 -14.60
N ALA A 90 2.31 -12.10 -15.64
CA ALA A 90 2.59 -10.66 -15.57
C ALA A 90 1.73 -9.97 -14.49
N CYS A 91 0.44 -10.30 -14.41
CA CYS A 91 -0.48 -9.75 -13.43
C CYS A 91 -0.08 -10.12 -11.99
N LEU A 92 0.22 -11.40 -11.72
CA LEU A 92 0.64 -11.85 -10.39
C LEU A 92 1.95 -11.19 -9.98
N ILE A 93 2.91 -11.07 -10.89
CA ILE A 93 4.16 -10.34 -10.62
C ILE A 93 3.87 -8.89 -10.24
N ALA A 94 3.06 -8.18 -11.03
CA ALA A 94 2.72 -6.79 -10.78
C ALA A 94 1.96 -6.60 -9.44
N VAL A 95 1.02 -7.50 -9.12
CA VAL A 95 0.26 -7.48 -7.86
C VAL A 95 1.17 -7.70 -6.66
N TYR A 96 1.99 -8.74 -6.66
CA TYR A 96 2.91 -9.02 -5.55
C TYR A 96 4.04 -8.01 -5.42
N ASP A 97 4.50 -7.45 -6.53
CA ASP A 97 5.42 -6.33 -6.48
C ASP A 97 4.68 -5.18 -5.78
N THR A 98 3.52 -4.73 -6.26
CA THR A 98 2.71 -3.66 -5.63
C THR A 98 2.43 -3.87 -4.13
N MET A 99 1.86 -5.02 -3.74
CA MET A 99 1.52 -5.34 -2.36
C MET A 99 2.77 -5.54 -1.50
N GLY A 100 3.79 -6.20 -2.04
CA GLY A 100 5.08 -6.41 -1.38
C GLY A 100 5.81 -5.10 -1.11
N HIS A 101 5.63 -4.08 -1.97
CA HIS A 101 6.14 -2.74 -1.73
C HIS A 101 5.43 -2.05 -0.55
N GLN A 102 4.11 -2.24 -0.36
CA GLN A 102 3.36 -1.66 0.77
C GLN A 102 3.77 -2.24 2.13
N HIS A 103 4.08 -3.54 2.19
CA HIS A 103 4.42 -4.24 3.43
C HIS A 103 5.87 -4.03 3.91
N GLN A 104 6.81 -3.83 2.97
CA GLN A 104 8.22 -3.65 3.30
C GLN A 104 8.53 -2.29 3.95
N VAL A 105 7.69 -1.28 3.74
CA VAL A 105 7.83 0.02 4.43
C VAL A 105 7.55 -0.12 5.93
N THR A 106 6.74 -1.09 6.36
CA THR A 106 6.50 -1.39 7.79
C THR A 106 7.46 -2.42 8.39
N ASN A 107 8.25 -3.11 7.57
CA ASN A 107 9.15 -4.17 8.02
C ASN A 107 10.41 -4.16 7.14
N ILE A 108 11.30 -3.21 7.45
CA ILE A 108 12.42 -2.75 6.62
C ILE A 108 13.53 -3.82 6.45
N ALA A 109 13.53 -4.90 7.22
CA ALA A 109 14.73 -5.71 7.44
C ALA A 109 14.99 -6.93 6.50
N ALA A 110 14.29 -7.15 5.36
CA ALA A 110 14.26 -8.52 4.80
C ALA A 110 14.43 -8.76 3.29
N ARG A 111 15.01 -7.85 2.48
CA ARG A 111 15.36 -8.25 1.09
C ARG A 111 16.47 -7.44 0.42
N PRO A 112 17.39 -8.09 -0.33
CA PRO A 112 18.37 -7.39 -1.16
C PRO A 112 17.68 -6.55 -2.23
N ALA A 113 18.21 -5.33 -2.41
CA ALA A 113 17.79 -4.35 -3.40
C ALA A 113 17.67 -4.99 -4.79
N THR A 114 16.58 -4.70 -5.49
CA THR A 114 16.51 -5.02 -6.92
C THR A 114 17.31 -3.93 -7.64
N PRO A 115 18.21 -4.27 -8.59
CA PRO A 115 18.93 -3.27 -9.36
C PRO A 115 17.93 -2.26 -9.92
N LEU A 116 18.23 -0.97 -9.76
CA LEU A 116 17.53 0.08 -10.48
C LEU A 116 17.81 -0.20 -11.95
N ASN A 117 16.82 -0.72 -12.68
CA ASN A 117 16.97 -0.97 -14.12
C ASN A 117 17.11 0.41 -14.79
N ASP A 118 18.25 0.64 -15.45
CA ASP A 118 18.52 1.85 -16.22
C ASP A 118 17.56 2.02 -17.44
N ASP A 119 16.78 0.99 -17.77
CA ASP A 119 15.86 0.94 -18.91
C ASP A 119 14.43 1.43 -18.62
N VAL A 120 14.12 1.91 -17.41
CA VAL A 120 12.81 2.53 -17.16
C VAL A 120 12.79 3.90 -17.81
N LYS A 121 12.33 3.93 -19.06
CA LYS A 121 12.06 5.16 -19.81
C LYS A 121 11.24 6.09 -18.90
N PRO A 122 11.68 7.34 -18.67
CA PRO A 122 10.94 8.24 -17.81
C PRO A 122 9.49 8.30 -18.29
N PRO A 123 8.50 8.16 -17.40
CA PRO A 123 7.10 8.24 -17.77
C PRO A 123 6.89 9.53 -18.56
N ALA A 124 6.01 9.47 -19.56
CA ALA A 124 5.58 10.66 -20.26
C ALA A 124 4.92 11.56 -19.20
N ASN A 125 5.70 12.51 -18.66
CA ASN A 125 5.21 13.55 -17.75
C ASN A 125 4.28 14.52 -18.50
N GLU A 126 3.75 14.15 -19.66
CA GLU A 126 2.80 14.89 -20.46
C GLU A 126 1.51 14.10 -20.44
N PHE A 127 0.53 14.64 -19.73
CA PHE A 127 -0.81 14.09 -19.65
C PHE A 127 -1.82 15.19 -19.97
N GLU A 128 -2.76 14.88 -20.85
CA GLU A 128 -3.76 15.83 -21.34
C GLU A 128 -5.05 15.81 -20.50
N ASN A 129 -5.23 14.78 -19.67
CA ASN A 129 -6.45 14.55 -18.90
C ASN A 129 -6.18 13.79 -17.60
N LEU A 130 -7.18 13.74 -16.71
CA LEU A 130 -7.07 13.11 -15.39
C LEU A 130 -6.70 11.62 -15.45
N ALA A 131 -7.18 10.87 -16.45
CA ALA A 131 -6.86 9.45 -16.60
C ALA A 131 -5.39 9.22 -16.97
N ALA A 132 -4.82 10.08 -17.83
CA ALA A 132 -3.39 10.06 -18.14
C ALA A 132 -2.54 10.52 -16.93
N ALA A 133 -2.99 11.55 -16.21
CA ALA A 133 -2.33 12.02 -14.99
C ALA A 133 -2.26 10.92 -13.92
N LYS A 134 -3.36 10.18 -13.75
CA LYS A 134 -3.49 9.07 -12.80
C LYS A 134 -2.49 7.96 -13.09
N ARG A 135 -2.46 7.47 -14.32
CA ARG A 135 -1.47 6.46 -14.75
C ARG A 135 -0.03 6.94 -14.54
N SER A 136 0.23 8.21 -14.83
CA SER A 136 1.56 8.81 -14.63
C SER A 136 1.97 8.81 -13.16
N ILE A 137 1.10 9.23 -12.23
CA ILE A 137 1.46 9.27 -10.81
C ILE A 137 1.51 7.89 -10.18
N GLU A 138 0.67 6.93 -10.62
CA GLU A 138 0.76 5.55 -10.18
C GLU A 138 2.12 4.93 -10.52
N GLN A 139 2.65 5.23 -11.71
CA GLN A 139 3.98 4.80 -12.12
C GLN A 139 5.08 5.49 -11.28
N ILE A 140 5.05 6.83 -11.18
CA ILE A 140 6.03 7.60 -10.40
C ILE A 140 6.02 7.14 -8.94
N SER A 141 4.85 6.97 -8.34
CA SER A 141 4.71 6.48 -6.96
C SER A 141 5.28 5.09 -6.77
N THR A 142 5.02 4.17 -7.72
CA THR A 142 5.61 2.82 -7.69
C THR A 142 7.15 2.90 -7.74
N ASP A 143 7.71 3.76 -8.58
CA ASP A 143 9.16 3.97 -8.68
C ASP A 143 9.74 4.61 -7.40
N GLY A 144 9.05 5.59 -6.80
CA GLY A 144 9.44 6.25 -5.57
C GLY A 144 9.48 5.31 -4.38
N MET A 145 8.49 4.43 -4.26
CA MET A 145 8.46 3.38 -3.23
C MET A 145 9.60 2.38 -3.40
N ARG A 146 9.91 1.99 -4.66
CA ARG A 146 11.07 1.13 -4.95
C ARG A 146 12.38 1.82 -4.57
N LEU A 147 12.50 3.11 -4.86
CA LEU A 147 13.67 3.90 -4.53
C LEU A 147 13.84 4.01 -3.01
N ALA A 148 12.78 4.30 -2.27
CA ALA A 148 12.81 4.40 -0.82
C ALA A 148 13.36 3.11 -0.17
N ARG A 149 12.87 1.95 -0.63
CA ARG A 149 13.39 0.65 -0.20
C ARG A 149 14.87 0.45 -0.50
N ASN A 150 15.29 0.77 -1.72
CA ASN A 150 16.69 0.61 -2.12
C ASN A 150 17.60 1.51 -1.26
N GLY A 151 17.13 2.70 -0.91
CA GLY A 151 17.83 3.62 0.00
C GLY A 151 17.97 3.04 1.41
N SER A 152 16.90 2.51 1.98
CA SER A 152 16.96 1.83 3.29
C SER A 152 17.92 0.64 3.28
N ALA A 153 17.87 -0.22 2.26
CA ALA A 153 18.78 -1.35 2.13
C ALA A 153 20.26 -0.91 2.01
N LEU A 154 20.53 0.15 1.25
CA LEU A 154 21.87 0.73 1.13
C LEU A 154 22.38 1.28 2.46
N SER A 155 21.49 1.80 3.32
CA SER A 155 21.86 2.34 4.64
C SER A 155 22.27 1.26 5.65
N GLU A 156 21.75 0.04 5.52
CA GLU A 156 22.08 -1.10 6.40
C GLU A 156 23.40 -1.77 6.02
N THR A 157 23.83 -1.62 4.76
CA THR A 157 25.10 -2.17 4.27
C THR A 157 26.21 -1.12 4.30
N PRO A 158 27.48 -1.49 4.52
CA PRO A 158 28.61 -0.61 4.27
C PRO A 158 28.79 -0.44 2.75
N ALA A 159 27.90 0.33 2.13
CA ALA A 159 27.91 0.64 0.72
C ALA A 159 29.08 1.57 0.38
N ASP A 160 29.71 1.32 -0.77
CA ASP A 160 30.77 2.17 -1.31
C ASP A 160 30.23 3.60 -1.56
N THR A 161 31.11 4.60 -1.43
CA THR A 161 30.83 6.01 -1.71
C THR A 161 30.24 6.19 -3.11
N GLN A 162 30.68 5.36 -4.07
CA GLN A 162 30.17 5.38 -5.44
C GLN A 162 28.69 4.93 -5.53
N GLU A 163 28.27 3.93 -4.77
CA GLU A 163 26.87 3.45 -4.80
C GLU A 163 25.93 4.47 -4.16
N LYS A 164 26.38 5.13 -3.08
CA LYS A 164 25.64 6.23 -2.45
C LYS A 164 25.43 7.40 -3.40
N SER A 165 26.50 7.84 -4.08
CA SER A 165 26.39 8.93 -5.06
C SER A 165 25.47 8.60 -6.24
N LYS A 166 25.48 7.35 -6.72
CA LYS A 166 24.52 6.89 -7.74
C LYS A 166 23.09 6.92 -7.23
N PHE A 167 22.86 6.48 -6.01
CA PHE A 167 21.53 6.52 -5.39
C PHE A 167 21.02 7.96 -5.25
N GLU A 168 21.85 8.87 -4.74
CA GLU A 168 21.54 10.30 -4.62
C GLU A 168 21.16 10.91 -5.97
N ALA A 169 21.90 10.60 -7.04
CA ALA A 169 21.57 11.09 -8.38
C ALA A 169 20.21 10.58 -8.89
N VAL A 170 19.86 9.33 -8.58
CA VAL A 170 18.54 8.76 -8.93
C VAL A 170 17.43 9.38 -8.08
N GLU A 171 17.70 9.65 -6.81
CA GLU A 171 16.78 10.35 -5.90
C GLU A 171 16.48 11.77 -6.36
N ASP A 172 17.51 12.53 -6.75
CA ASP A 172 17.37 13.89 -7.27
C ASP A 172 16.60 13.92 -8.60
N ALA A 173 16.87 12.96 -9.50
CA ALA A 173 16.11 12.80 -10.73
C ALA A 173 14.63 12.48 -10.45
N HIS A 174 14.36 11.60 -9.49
CA HIS A 174 13.00 11.23 -9.11
C HIS A 174 12.25 12.39 -8.45
N ASN A 175 12.90 13.15 -7.56
CA ASN A 175 12.35 14.37 -6.98
C ASN A 175 12.00 15.39 -8.07
N SER A 176 12.88 15.57 -9.06
CA SER A 176 12.63 16.45 -10.21
C SER A 176 11.40 16.01 -11.01
N MET A 177 11.21 14.70 -11.20
CA MET A 177 10.02 14.15 -11.84
C MET A 177 8.74 14.43 -11.04
N LEU A 178 8.77 14.25 -9.72
CA LEU A 178 7.64 14.55 -8.83
C LEU A 178 7.25 16.04 -8.92
N GLN A 179 8.23 16.95 -8.87
CA GLN A 179 7.97 18.40 -8.99
C GLN A 179 7.37 18.76 -10.35
N LEU A 180 7.91 18.20 -11.43
CA LEU A 180 7.37 18.42 -12.78
C LEU A 180 5.94 17.88 -12.91
N TRP A 181 5.67 16.69 -12.35
CA TRP A 181 4.33 16.11 -12.33
C TRP A 181 3.37 17.02 -11.57
N LYS A 182 3.73 17.50 -10.37
CA LYS A 182 2.91 18.41 -9.57
C LYS A 182 2.58 19.69 -10.35
N TYR A 183 3.57 20.32 -10.95
CA TYR A 183 3.37 21.55 -11.74
C TYR A 183 2.37 21.35 -12.87
N LYS A 184 2.51 20.27 -13.63
CA LYS A 184 1.59 19.95 -14.74
C LYS A 184 0.20 19.53 -14.27
N PHE A 185 0.13 18.82 -13.15
CA PHE A 185 -1.13 18.44 -12.53
C PHE A 185 -1.92 19.67 -12.10
N GLU A 186 -1.30 20.63 -11.42
CA GLU A 186 -1.96 21.89 -11.03
C GLU A 186 -2.36 22.74 -12.25
N THR A 187 -1.58 22.69 -13.34
CA THR A 187 -1.94 23.33 -14.62
C THR A 187 -3.19 22.70 -15.23
N LEU A 188 -3.28 21.36 -15.21
CA LEU A 188 -4.47 20.62 -15.66
C LEU A 188 -5.69 20.94 -14.78
N LEU A 189 -5.54 20.97 -13.44
CA LEU A 189 -6.64 21.33 -12.55
C LEU A 189 -7.15 22.75 -12.81
N SER A 190 -6.24 23.68 -13.07
CA SER A 190 -6.58 25.06 -13.40
C SER A 190 -7.38 25.17 -14.71
N SER A 191 -7.14 24.29 -15.69
CA SER A 191 -7.86 24.29 -16.97
C SER A 191 -9.23 23.63 -16.91
N LEU A 192 -9.43 22.68 -15.98
CA LEU A 192 -10.72 22.02 -15.76
C LEU A 192 -11.74 22.91 -15.03
N GLY A 193 -11.28 23.95 -14.32
CA GLY A 193 -12.13 24.88 -13.57
C GLY A 193 -12.60 24.32 -12.22
N SER A 194 -13.51 25.05 -11.55
CA SER A 194 -13.97 24.72 -10.18
C SER A 194 -15.12 23.72 -10.10
N GLY A 195 -15.65 23.26 -11.23
CA GLY A 195 -16.87 22.46 -11.31
C GLY A 195 -16.64 20.96 -11.45
N LEU A 196 -15.66 20.39 -10.75
CA LEU A 196 -15.41 18.94 -10.79
C LEU A 196 -16.57 18.17 -10.18
N ALA A 197 -16.99 17.09 -10.83
CA ALA A 197 -17.91 16.14 -10.24
C ALA A 197 -17.26 15.48 -9.00
N ARG A 198 -18.09 14.92 -8.10
CA ARG A 198 -17.61 14.28 -6.86
C ARG A 198 -16.57 13.18 -7.14
N ASN A 199 -16.85 12.30 -8.09
CA ASN A 199 -15.94 11.23 -8.51
C ASN A 199 -14.62 11.76 -9.10
N GLU A 200 -14.65 12.87 -9.83
CA GLU A 200 -13.44 13.53 -10.32
C GLU A 200 -12.63 14.13 -9.17
N SER A 201 -13.31 14.74 -8.19
CA SER A 201 -12.67 15.28 -6.98
C SER A 201 -12.00 14.18 -6.16
N GLU A 202 -12.66 13.03 -5.99
CA GLU A 202 -12.08 11.85 -5.36
C GLU A 202 -10.83 11.37 -6.13
N SER A 203 -10.92 11.24 -7.45
CA SER A 203 -9.77 10.84 -8.27
C SER A 203 -8.61 11.84 -8.19
N VAL A 204 -8.90 13.15 -8.11
CA VAL A 204 -7.90 14.21 -7.92
C VAL A 204 -7.20 14.06 -6.57
N ASN A 205 -7.97 13.86 -5.51
CA ASN A 205 -7.43 13.68 -4.17
C ASN A 205 -6.64 12.37 -4.01
N SER A 206 -7.06 11.27 -4.66
CA SER A 206 -6.26 10.04 -4.72
C SER A 206 -4.91 10.25 -5.43
N MET A 207 -4.88 11.03 -6.51
CA MET A 207 -3.61 11.37 -7.20
C MET A 207 -2.71 12.25 -6.34
N ARG A 208 -3.27 13.23 -5.61
CA ARG A 208 -2.53 14.05 -4.64
C ARG A 208 -1.92 13.20 -3.53
N LEU A 209 -2.69 12.25 -2.99
CA LEU A 209 -2.18 11.31 -2.00
C LEU A 209 -0.99 10.51 -2.52
N LEU A 210 -1.05 9.95 -3.74
CA LEU A 210 0.09 9.23 -4.33
C LEU A 210 1.33 10.12 -4.48
N TYR A 211 1.16 11.38 -4.90
CA TYR A 211 2.25 12.35 -4.97
C TYR A 211 2.85 12.62 -3.58
N LEU A 212 2.02 12.98 -2.60
CA LEU A 212 2.45 13.30 -1.25
C LEU A 212 3.10 12.09 -0.57
N SER A 213 2.52 10.90 -0.72
CA SER A 213 3.10 9.63 -0.29
C SER A 213 4.51 9.42 -0.82
N SER A 214 4.72 9.70 -2.12
CA SER A 214 6.04 9.54 -2.73
C SER A 214 7.07 10.48 -2.11
N VAL A 215 6.69 11.73 -1.82
CA VAL A 215 7.56 12.69 -1.12
C VAL A 215 7.88 12.20 0.31
N ILE A 216 6.88 11.69 1.03
CA ILE A 216 7.05 11.15 2.38
C ILE A 216 8.01 9.96 2.40
N TRP A 217 7.88 9.02 1.44
CA TRP A 217 8.74 7.84 1.38
C TRP A 217 10.20 8.21 1.12
N LEU A 218 10.46 9.18 0.26
CA LEU A 218 11.83 9.63 -0.03
C LEU A 218 12.45 10.38 1.17
N TRP A 219 11.63 11.13 1.91
CA TRP A 219 12.08 11.75 3.15
C TRP A 219 12.44 10.72 4.23
N ASP A 220 11.70 9.62 4.31
CA ASP A 220 11.91 8.57 5.32
C ASP A 220 13.15 7.70 5.06
N VAL A 221 13.76 7.81 3.86
CA VAL A 221 15.01 7.10 3.56
C VAL A 221 16.13 7.54 4.52
N PRO A 222 16.80 6.61 5.21
CA PRO A 222 17.90 6.96 6.10
C PRO A 222 19.07 7.63 5.35
N GLN A 223 19.35 8.89 5.65
CA GLN A 223 20.42 9.69 5.01
C GLN A 223 21.68 9.87 5.88
N GLY A 224 21.87 9.03 6.90
CA GLY A 224 22.99 9.13 7.84
C GLY A 224 23.00 10.47 8.59
N ALA A 225 24.14 11.16 8.61
CA ALA A 225 24.32 12.42 9.36
C ALA A 225 23.58 13.63 8.75
N ASN A 226 23.12 13.54 7.50
CA ASN A 226 22.47 14.63 6.77
C ASN A 226 20.97 14.36 6.62
N ARG A 227 20.25 14.19 7.74
CA ARG A 227 18.80 14.02 7.67
C ARG A 227 18.15 15.31 7.14
N LYS A 228 17.40 15.19 6.04
CA LYS A 228 16.59 16.30 5.50
C LYS A 228 15.60 16.79 6.55
N GLU A 229 15.35 18.10 6.56
CA GLU A 229 14.34 18.70 7.41
C GLU A 229 12.99 18.02 7.18
N GLU A 230 12.25 17.81 8.26
CA GLU A 230 10.95 17.16 8.21
C GLU A 230 9.94 18.03 7.43
N PRO A 231 9.29 17.47 6.39
CA PRO A 231 8.40 18.24 5.52
C PRO A 231 7.01 18.34 6.14
N LEU A 232 6.89 19.01 7.30
CA LEU A 232 5.66 19.10 8.10
C LEU A 232 4.45 19.60 7.30
N ARG A 233 4.65 20.55 6.37
CA ARG A 233 3.58 21.02 5.48
C ARG A 233 3.04 19.93 4.57
N THR A 234 3.93 19.09 4.04
CA THR A 234 3.55 17.94 3.21
C THR A 234 2.78 16.91 4.04
N PHE A 235 3.18 16.71 5.31
CA PHE A 235 2.46 15.80 6.21
C PHE A 235 1.06 16.30 6.54
N ASP A 236 0.92 17.59 6.84
CA ASP A 236 -0.37 18.21 7.12
C ASP A 236 -1.31 18.13 5.90
N GLU A 237 -0.82 18.53 4.72
CA GLU A 237 -1.56 18.41 3.45
C GLU A 237 -1.99 16.95 3.17
N PHE A 238 -1.11 16.00 3.43
CA PHE A 238 -1.41 14.58 3.25
C PHE A 238 -2.50 14.09 4.21
N ILE A 239 -2.45 14.48 5.48
CA ILE A 239 -3.45 14.12 6.48
C ILE A 239 -4.79 14.76 6.14
N ASP A 240 -4.83 16.04 5.74
CA ASP A 240 -6.05 16.73 5.31
C ASP A 240 -6.75 15.99 4.16
N VAL A 241 -6.00 15.61 3.12
CA VAL A 241 -6.56 14.90 1.97
C VAL A 241 -7.03 13.50 2.36
N ALA A 242 -6.28 12.80 3.22
CA ALA A 242 -6.65 11.47 3.70
C ALA A 242 -7.91 11.52 4.59
N GLU A 243 -8.05 12.51 5.47
CA GLU A 243 -9.25 12.73 6.29
C GLU A 243 -10.46 13.08 5.42
N TRP A 244 -10.29 13.89 4.38
CA TRP A 244 -11.35 14.22 3.44
C TRP A 244 -11.86 12.98 2.69
N LEU A 245 -10.96 12.14 2.17
CA LEU A 245 -11.34 10.89 1.51
C LEU A 245 -12.01 9.92 2.50
N ALA A 246 -11.53 9.88 3.75
CA ALA A 246 -12.15 9.08 4.79
C ALA A 246 -13.58 9.51 5.10
N ALA A 247 -13.81 10.81 5.26
CA ALA A 247 -15.14 11.37 5.51
C ALA A 247 -16.08 11.10 4.33
N THR A 248 -15.61 11.32 3.10
CA THR A 248 -16.38 11.07 1.87
C THR A 248 -16.83 9.61 1.76
N ALA A 249 -15.95 8.66 2.09
CA ALA A 249 -16.28 7.24 2.09
C ALA A 249 -17.26 6.86 3.23
N GLN A 250 -17.16 7.49 4.39
CA GLN A 250 -18.07 7.24 5.53
C GLN A 250 -19.50 7.74 5.26
N GLU A 251 -19.65 8.86 4.55
CA GLU A 251 -20.96 9.35 4.13
C GLU A 251 -21.69 8.35 3.22
N GLU A 252 -20.97 7.74 2.28
CA GLU A 252 -21.53 6.71 1.39
C GLU A 252 -21.82 5.40 2.13
N GLU A 253 -21.00 5.03 3.12
CA GLU A 253 -21.27 3.88 3.99
C GLU A 253 -22.56 4.05 4.80
N ALA A 254 -22.83 5.27 5.29
CA ALA A 254 -24.07 5.58 6.00
C ALA A 254 -25.32 5.42 5.09
N GLU A 255 -25.14 5.58 3.78
CA GLU A 255 -26.18 5.37 2.76
C GLU A 255 -26.37 3.90 2.36
N GLY A 256 -25.57 2.99 2.91
CA GLY A 256 -25.78 1.53 2.81
C GLY A 256 -24.74 0.78 1.98
N GLU A 257 -23.69 1.45 1.49
CA GLU A 257 -22.57 0.83 0.79
C GLU A 257 -21.41 0.57 1.76
N GLY A 258 -21.43 -0.55 2.48
CA GLY A 258 -20.44 -0.86 3.53
C GLY A 258 -18.96 -0.91 3.08
N GLU A 259 -18.04 -0.91 4.06
CA GLU A 259 -16.56 -1.11 3.97
C GLU A 259 -15.80 -0.35 2.86
N ARG A 260 -16.42 0.66 2.23
CA ARG A 260 -15.84 1.45 1.13
C ARG A 260 -14.62 2.25 1.58
N PHE A 261 -14.57 2.65 2.86
CA PHE A 261 -13.39 3.29 3.43
C PHE A 261 -12.16 2.37 3.34
N LEU A 262 -12.28 1.11 3.78
CA LEU A 262 -11.16 0.16 3.77
C LEU A 262 -10.67 -0.13 2.35
N VAL A 263 -11.59 -0.28 1.40
CA VAL A 263 -11.26 -0.50 -0.02
C VAL A 263 -10.51 0.71 -0.58
N SER A 264 -11.06 1.93 -0.43
CA SER A 264 -10.43 3.15 -0.92
C SER A 264 -9.06 3.40 -0.29
N PHE A 265 -8.95 3.09 1.01
CA PHE A 265 -7.72 3.23 1.77
C PHE A 265 -6.64 2.22 1.34
N TYR A 266 -7.03 0.99 1.00
CA TYR A 266 -6.14 -0.02 0.44
C TYR A 266 -5.67 0.35 -0.97
N ASP A 267 -6.62 0.71 -1.84
CA ASP A 267 -6.39 1.00 -3.26
C ASP A 267 -5.52 2.24 -3.46
N SER A 268 -5.64 3.23 -2.58
CA SER A 268 -4.86 4.47 -2.62
C SER A 268 -3.40 4.30 -2.16
N ARG A 269 -3.02 3.13 -1.65
CA ARG A 269 -1.64 2.80 -1.22
C ARG A 269 -1.05 3.76 -0.18
N VAL A 270 -1.89 4.46 0.58
CA VAL A 270 -1.48 5.52 1.50
C VAL A 270 -1.07 5.05 2.89
N TRP A 271 -1.46 3.82 3.27
CA TRP A 271 -1.16 3.24 4.57
C TRP A 271 0.31 3.42 5.02
N PRO A 272 1.32 3.12 4.17
CA PRO A 272 2.72 3.27 4.59
C PRO A 272 3.08 4.69 4.99
N SER A 273 2.58 5.70 4.25
CA SER A 273 2.85 7.10 4.55
C SER A 273 2.18 7.56 5.85
N ILE A 274 0.97 7.08 6.14
CA ILE A 274 0.29 7.36 7.41
C ILE A 274 1.05 6.72 8.57
N ALA A 275 1.53 5.49 8.40
CA ALA A 275 2.34 4.80 9.41
C ALA A 275 3.65 5.58 9.68
N ILE A 276 4.35 6.02 8.64
CA ILE A 276 5.56 6.86 8.77
C ILE A 276 5.25 8.15 9.55
N ILE A 277 4.16 8.86 9.22
CA ILE A 277 3.78 10.07 9.96
C ILE A 277 3.48 9.71 11.42
N ALA A 278 2.71 8.65 11.68
CA ALA A 278 2.34 8.23 13.03
C ALA A 278 3.55 7.90 13.90
N THR A 279 4.61 7.30 13.35
CA THR A 279 5.80 6.88 14.11
C THR A 279 6.90 7.94 14.12
N ASN A 280 7.20 8.54 12.98
CA ASN A 280 8.44 9.29 12.75
C ASN A 280 8.26 10.81 12.80
N CYS A 281 7.03 11.32 12.75
CA CYS A 281 6.76 12.76 12.75
C CYS A 281 7.12 13.42 14.09
N SER A 282 7.70 14.62 14.08
CA SER A 282 7.98 15.37 15.32
C SER A 282 6.74 16.06 15.91
N SER A 283 5.74 16.38 15.08
CA SER A 283 4.50 17.05 15.51
C SER A 283 3.55 16.08 16.22
N PRO A 284 3.23 16.30 17.52
CA PRO A 284 2.30 15.44 18.25
C PRO A 284 0.87 15.47 17.67
N ASP A 285 0.46 16.60 17.11
CA ASP A 285 -0.87 16.76 16.52
C ASP A 285 -1.03 15.92 15.24
N LEU A 286 -0.07 16.03 14.32
CA LEU A 286 -0.07 15.23 13.09
C LEU A 286 0.02 13.72 13.40
N LYS A 287 0.83 13.33 14.38
CA LYS A 287 0.87 11.93 14.87
C LYS A 287 -0.49 11.44 15.33
N LYS A 288 -1.17 12.25 16.16
CA LYS A 288 -2.50 11.90 16.69
C LYS A 288 -3.52 11.77 15.57
N ARG A 289 -3.51 12.68 14.59
CA ARG A 289 -4.40 12.62 13.43
C ARG A 289 -4.12 11.39 12.56
N ALA A 290 -2.86 11.11 12.26
CA ALA A 290 -2.44 9.90 11.54
C ALA A 290 -2.91 8.62 12.25
N LEU A 291 -2.70 8.51 13.56
CA LEU A 291 -3.19 7.39 14.38
C LEU A 291 -4.72 7.29 14.34
N GLY A 292 -5.43 8.41 14.34
CA GLY A 292 -6.88 8.45 14.19
C GLY A 292 -7.37 7.87 12.86
N ILE A 293 -6.64 8.11 11.77
CA ILE A 293 -6.94 7.50 10.47
C ILE A 293 -6.67 5.99 10.50
N LEU A 294 -5.53 5.56 11.06
CA LEU A 294 -5.18 4.13 11.17
C LEU A 294 -6.19 3.38 12.04
N ALA A 295 -6.66 3.99 13.13
CA ALA A 295 -7.65 3.39 14.02
C ALA A 295 -9.00 3.16 13.33
N LYS A 296 -9.40 4.03 12.39
CA LYS A 296 -10.59 3.83 11.56
C LYS A 296 -10.45 2.66 10.59
N ALA A 297 -9.22 2.32 10.21
CA ALA A 297 -8.94 1.16 9.35
C ALA A 297 -8.96 -0.16 10.12
N ILE A 298 -9.00 -0.13 11.46
CA ILE A 298 -9.18 -1.32 12.29
C ILE A 298 -10.68 -1.56 12.43
N PRO A 299 -11.21 -2.73 12.00
CA PRO A 299 -12.60 -3.08 12.20
C PRO A 299 -12.88 -3.08 13.70
N SER A 300 -13.75 -2.16 14.12
CA SER A 300 -14.19 -2.14 15.50
C SER A 300 -14.92 -3.45 15.80
N PRO A 301 -14.54 -4.19 16.87
CA PRO A 301 -15.34 -5.32 17.32
C PRO A 301 -16.73 -4.79 17.63
N LYS A 302 -17.72 -5.19 16.81
CA LYS A 302 -19.10 -4.78 17.06
C LYS A 302 -19.50 -5.34 18.42
N PRO A 303 -20.01 -4.53 19.36
CA PRO A 303 -20.43 -5.01 20.66
C PRO A 303 -21.45 -6.12 20.44
N ASN A 304 -21.14 -7.29 21.00
CA ASN A 304 -22.00 -8.46 20.87
C ASN A 304 -23.24 -8.17 21.72
N PRO A 305 -24.45 -8.05 21.14
CA PRO A 305 -25.64 -7.65 21.90
C PRO A 305 -26.11 -8.72 22.90
N GLU A 306 -25.44 -9.87 22.95
CA GLU A 306 -25.76 -11.00 23.83
C GLU A 306 -24.71 -11.25 24.94
N SER A 307 -23.66 -10.42 25.06
CA SER A 307 -22.69 -10.55 26.16
C SER A 307 -22.87 -9.42 27.19
N ASP A 308 -23.70 -9.66 28.21
CA ASP A 308 -23.82 -8.84 29.42
C ASP A 308 -22.61 -8.97 30.38
N SER A 309 -21.51 -9.55 29.91
CA SER A 309 -20.27 -9.58 30.67
C SER A 309 -19.55 -8.23 30.52
N PRO A 310 -19.12 -7.58 31.62
CA PRO A 310 -18.33 -6.35 31.52
C PRO A 310 -17.08 -6.68 30.72
N SER A 311 -17.01 -6.14 29.50
CA SER A 311 -15.81 -6.18 28.67
C SER A 311 -14.69 -5.53 29.47
N GLY A 312 -13.74 -6.33 29.92
CA GLY A 312 -12.45 -5.81 30.39
C GLY A 312 -11.82 -4.92 29.30
N PRO A 313 -10.86 -4.06 29.67
CA PRO A 313 -10.22 -3.18 28.71
C PRO A 313 -9.71 -4.02 27.54
N VAL A 314 -10.19 -3.71 26.35
CA VAL A 314 -9.67 -4.24 25.10
C VAL A 314 -8.20 -3.84 25.07
N ASP A 315 -7.30 -4.82 25.20
CA ASP A 315 -5.88 -4.56 25.08
C ASP A 315 -5.63 -3.92 23.71
N ASP A 316 -5.23 -2.65 23.79
CA ASP A 316 -4.89 -1.77 22.69
C ASP A 316 -3.67 -2.38 21.97
N ASN A 317 -3.97 -3.27 21.03
CA ASN A 317 -2.98 -4.10 20.35
C ASN A 317 -1.96 -3.28 19.54
N TRP A 318 -2.06 -1.94 19.46
CA TRP A 318 -1.06 -1.11 18.78
C TRP A 318 0.32 -1.14 19.46
N GLN A 319 0.39 -1.39 20.78
CA GLN A 319 1.67 -1.47 21.49
C GLN A 319 2.51 -2.67 21.03
N SER A 320 1.87 -3.80 20.69
CA SER A 320 2.57 -4.95 20.13
C SER A 320 3.15 -4.65 18.73
N TRP A 321 2.51 -3.77 17.96
CA TRP A 321 3.00 -3.35 16.65
C TRP A 321 4.23 -2.44 16.75
N ALA A 322 4.22 -1.50 17.70
CA ALA A 322 5.37 -0.62 17.95
C ALA A 322 6.59 -1.36 18.53
N GLU A 323 6.36 -2.49 19.19
CA GLU A 323 7.41 -3.37 19.71
C GLU A 323 7.96 -4.34 18.66
N MET A 324 7.16 -4.74 17.66
CA MET A 324 7.60 -5.56 16.52
C MET A 324 8.37 -4.77 15.45
N SER A 325 8.30 -3.43 15.48
CA SER A 325 9.01 -2.52 14.57
C SER A 325 10.34 -1.98 15.15
N LYS A 326 10.79 -2.47 16.31
CA LYS A 326 12.11 -2.19 16.90
C LYS A 326 13.05 -3.36 16.66
#